data_AF-A0A945DUK6-F1
#
_entry.id   AF-A0A945DUK6-F1
#
_cell.length_a   1.000
_cell.length_b   1.000
_cell.length_c   1.000
_cell.angle_alpha   90.00
_cell.angle_beta   90.00
_cell.angle_gamma   90.00
#
_symmetry.space_group_name_H-M   'P 1'
#
loop_
_entity.id
_entity.type
_entity.pdbx_description
1 polymer ?
#
loop_
_entity_poly.entity_id
_entity_poly.type
_entity_poly.pdbx_seq_one_letter_code
_entity_poly.pdbx_strand_id
1 'polypeptide(L)'
;MLPAALAWLGWFALGQTAEPVDLARAEALARQYCITCHLFPEPDLLDKKTWTSQVMPRMAIRMGLSPESVNQHPEADALWKSGRFLREPLITKADYFAIVEYYKAKAPEEAVAQKTVA
;
A
#
# COMPACT_ATOMS: atom_id res chain seq x y z
N MET A 1 -20.16 59.82 8.90
CA MET A 1 -18.76 60.28 8.90
C MET A 1 -17.97 59.36 9.83
N LEU A 2 -17.13 58.47 9.24
CA LEU A 2 -16.15 57.48 9.76
C LEU A 2 -16.52 56.58 10.99
N PRO A 3 -15.89 55.42 11.23
CA PRO A 3 -14.88 54.69 10.44
C PRO A 3 -15.13 53.16 10.32
N ALA A 4 -14.42 52.47 9.42
CA ALA A 4 -14.11 51.05 9.60
C ALA A 4 -12.86 50.69 8.78
N ALA A 5 -11.70 50.88 9.40
CA ALA A 5 -10.52 50.09 9.08
C ALA A 5 -10.72 48.65 9.59
N LEU A 6 -9.90 47.73 9.06
CA LEU A 6 -9.63 46.36 9.52
C LEU A 6 -10.55 45.27 8.96
N ALA A 7 -10.01 44.49 8.02
CA ALA A 7 -9.82 43.06 8.25
C ALA A 7 -8.93 42.50 7.12
N TRP A 8 -7.63 42.41 7.40
CA TRP A 8 -6.75 41.48 6.72
C TRP A 8 -7.21 40.06 7.10
N LEU A 9 -8.02 39.44 6.26
CA LEU A 9 -8.24 38.00 6.25
C LEU A 9 -7.46 37.47 5.03
N GLY A 10 -6.24 36.96 5.14
CA GLY A 10 -5.68 36.26 6.28
C GLY A 10 -6.44 34.95 6.51
N TRP A 11 -6.87 34.26 5.45
CA TRP A 11 -7.59 33.00 5.60
C TRP A 11 -7.07 31.90 4.66
N PHE A 12 -6.26 31.03 5.26
CA PHE A 12 -6.19 29.59 4.98
C PHE A 12 -5.76 29.18 3.56
N ALA A 13 -4.43 29.18 3.36
CA ALA A 13 -3.81 28.07 2.64
C ALA A 13 -3.97 26.79 3.48
N LEU A 14 -5.11 26.10 3.35
CA LEU A 14 -5.27 24.71 3.81
C LEU A 14 -4.46 23.80 2.89
N GLY A 15 -3.14 23.82 3.06
CA GLY A 15 -2.33 22.66 2.77
C GLY A 15 -2.82 21.56 3.70
N GLN A 16 -3.65 20.65 3.19
CA GLN A 16 -3.99 19.41 3.89
C GLN A 16 -2.69 18.61 4.00
N THR A 17 -2.01 18.72 5.13
CA THR A 17 -0.97 17.75 5.50
C THR A 17 -1.70 16.43 5.75
N ALA A 18 -1.38 15.40 4.97
CA ALA A 18 -1.91 14.07 5.25
C ALA A 18 -1.57 13.69 6.69
N GLU A 19 -2.59 13.28 7.46
CA GLU A 19 -2.40 12.82 8.84
C GLU A 19 -1.37 11.68 8.87
N PRO A 20 -0.48 11.64 9.87
CA PRO A 20 0.51 10.58 9.98
C PRO A 20 -0.16 9.21 10.16
N VAL A 21 0.35 8.19 9.48
CA VAL A 21 -0.16 6.81 9.58
C VAL A 21 0.22 6.21 10.93
N ASP A 22 -0.77 5.68 11.66
CA ASP A 22 -0.54 4.83 12.84
C ASP A 22 0.06 3.49 12.41
N LEU A 23 1.38 3.32 12.66
CA LEU A 23 2.11 2.12 12.26
C LEU A 23 1.71 0.86 13.03
N ALA A 24 1.19 0.96 14.25
CA ALA A 24 0.74 -0.20 15.01
C ALA A 24 -0.57 -0.75 14.41
N ARG A 25 -1.51 0.15 14.07
CA ARG A 25 -2.70 -0.22 13.31
C ARG A 25 -2.34 -0.78 11.94
N ALA A 26 -1.40 -0.16 11.23
CA ALA A 26 -0.98 -0.61 9.92
C ALA A 26 -0.33 -2.01 9.96
N GLU A 27 0.46 -2.31 10.99
CA GLU A 27 0.99 -3.66 11.23
C GLU A 27 -0.13 -4.68 11.47
N ALA A 28 -1.12 -4.34 12.29
CA ALA A 28 -2.26 -5.22 12.55
C ALA A 28 -3.03 -5.53 11.26
N LEU A 29 -3.26 -4.53 10.40
CA LEU A 29 -3.85 -4.71 9.07
C LEU A 29 -2.99 -5.63 8.19
N ALA A 30 -1.67 -5.43 8.17
CA ALA A 30 -0.76 -6.27 7.40
C ALA A 30 -0.83 -7.73 7.86
N ARG A 31 -0.78 -7.97 9.18
CA ARG A 31 -0.88 -9.31 9.77
C ARG A 31 -2.24 -9.96 9.54
N GLN A 32 -3.31 -9.18 9.45
CA GLN A 32 -4.65 -9.69 9.13
C GLN A 32 -4.76 -10.10 7.66
N TYR A 33 -4.34 -9.25 6.73
CA TYR A 33 -4.62 -9.44 5.31
C TYR A 33 -3.56 -10.24 4.56
N CYS A 34 -2.27 -10.02 4.86
CA CYS A 34 -1.17 -10.65 4.12
C CYS A 34 -1.02 -12.16 4.41
N ILE A 35 -1.71 -12.70 5.42
CA ILE A 35 -1.75 -14.13 5.73
C ILE A 35 -2.89 -14.89 5.06
N THR A 36 -3.82 -14.18 4.41
CA THR A 36 -5.04 -14.79 3.82
C THR A 36 -4.71 -15.80 2.73
N CYS A 37 -3.63 -15.58 1.97
CA CYS A 37 -3.30 -16.39 0.80
C CYS A 37 -2.02 -17.24 0.96
N HIS A 38 -1.09 -16.82 1.81
CA HIS A 38 0.20 -17.48 2.05
C HIS A 38 0.77 -17.04 3.40
N LEU A 39 1.95 -17.52 3.77
CA LEU A 39 2.63 -17.11 5.00
C LEU A 39 2.88 -15.59 5.04
N PHE A 40 2.82 -15.00 6.24
CA PHE A 40 3.13 -13.58 6.45
C PHE A 40 4.55 -13.27 5.95
N PRO A 41 4.73 -12.34 5.00
CA PRO A 41 6.06 -11.98 4.53
C PRO A 41 6.63 -10.88 5.43
N GLU A 42 7.64 -11.23 6.23
CA GLU A 42 8.32 -10.29 7.12
C GLU A 42 8.99 -9.14 6.32
N PRO A 43 8.95 -7.88 6.80
CA PRO A 43 9.49 -6.73 6.07
C PRO A 43 10.98 -6.81 5.75
N ASP A 44 11.77 -7.54 6.55
CA ASP A 44 13.23 -7.67 6.41
C ASP A 44 13.67 -8.58 5.25
N LEU A 45 12.76 -9.39 4.71
CA LEU A 45 13.02 -10.32 3.61
C LEU A 45 13.47 -9.63 2.32
N LEU A 46 13.08 -8.38 2.12
CA LEU A 46 13.38 -7.59 0.92
C LEU A 46 13.70 -6.15 1.31
N ASP A 47 14.45 -5.46 0.46
CA ASP A 47 14.74 -4.05 0.65
C ASP A 47 13.49 -3.18 0.41
N LYS A 48 13.51 -1.99 1.00
CA LYS A 48 12.43 -1.01 0.93
C LYS A 48 12.05 -0.62 -0.51
N LYS A 49 13.04 -0.51 -1.40
CA LYS A 49 12.79 -0.18 -2.81
C LYS A 49 12.03 -1.32 -3.48
N THR A 50 12.39 -2.56 -3.24
CA THR A 50 11.73 -3.75 -3.79
C THR A 50 10.31 -3.88 -3.27
N TRP A 51 10.09 -3.68 -1.96
CA TRP A 51 8.75 -3.65 -1.37
C TRP A 51 7.84 -2.61 -2.03
N THR A 52 8.30 -1.36 -2.11
CA THR A 52 7.48 -0.22 -2.55
C THR A 52 7.28 -0.17 -4.06
N SER A 53 8.32 -0.47 -4.84
CA SER A 53 8.26 -0.37 -6.31
C SER A 53 7.76 -1.64 -7.00
N GLN A 54 7.80 -2.79 -6.33
CA GLN A 54 7.43 -4.05 -6.97
C GLN A 54 6.41 -4.88 -6.20
N VAL A 55 6.66 -5.20 -4.92
CA VAL A 55 5.79 -6.15 -4.20
C VAL A 55 4.41 -5.55 -3.96
N MET A 56 4.35 -4.36 -3.36
CA MET A 56 3.07 -3.71 -3.03
C MET A 56 2.20 -3.45 -4.27
N PRO A 57 2.70 -2.87 -5.38
CA PRO A 57 1.90 -2.70 -6.59
C PRO A 57 1.35 -4.01 -7.15
N ARG A 58 2.14 -5.10 -7.12
CA ARG A 58 1.67 -6.42 -7.54
C ARG A 58 0.62 -7.00 -6.60
N MET A 59 0.75 -6.77 -5.29
CA MET A 59 -0.26 -7.18 -4.32
C MET A 59 -1.57 -6.42 -4.48
N ALA A 60 -1.54 -5.12 -4.79
CA ALA A 60 -2.75 -4.36 -5.08
C ALA A 60 -3.60 -5.03 -6.19
N ILE A 61 -2.94 -5.49 -7.27
CA ILE A 61 -3.60 -6.21 -8.36
C ILE A 61 -4.19 -7.54 -7.86
N ARG A 62 -3.41 -8.35 -7.13
CA ARG A 62 -3.87 -9.65 -6.60
C ARG A 62 -5.04 -9.52 -5.62
N MET A 63 -5.04 -8.46 -4.83
CA MET A 63 -6.07 -8.16 -3.82
C MET A 63 -7.33 -7.52 -4.41
N GLY A 64 -7.42 -7.39 -5.74
CA GLY A 64 -8.61 -6.88 -6.42
C GLY A 64 -8.76 -5.35 -6.42
N LEU A 65 -7.70 -4.60 -6.11
CA LEU A 65 -7.73 -3.12 -6.15
C LEU A 65 -7.55 -2.55 -7.57
N SER A 66 -7.11 -3.38 -8.52
CA SER A 66 -6.93 -3.03 -9.94
C SER A 66 -7.15 -4.25 -10.84
N PRO A 67 -8.37 -4.85 -10.86
CA PRO A 67 -8.67 -6.02 -11.66
C PRO A 67 -8.53 -5.76 -13.17
N GLU A 68 -8.65 -4.50 -13.61
CA GLU A 68 -8.44 -4.08 -15.00
C GLU A 68 -7.02 -4.39 -15.47
N SER A 69 -6.02 -4.33 -14.58
CA SER A 69 -4.63 -4.68 -14.92
C SER A 69 -4.48 -6.14 -15.33
N VAL A 70 -5.31 -7.04 -14.78
CA VAL A 70 -5.32 -8.46 -15.19
C VAL A 70 -5.94 -8.60 -16.58
N ASN A 71 -7.01 -7.86 -16.86
CA ASN A 71 -7.71 -7.90 -18.16
C ASN A 71 -6.86 -7.39 -19.33
N GLN A 72 -5.88 -6.53 -19.05
CA GLN A 72 -4.93 -6.03 -20.05
C GLN A 72 -3.78 -7.00 -20.34
N HIS A 73 -3.62 -8.06 -19.55
CA HIS A 73 -2.55 -9.05 -19.75
C HIS A 73 -2.92 -10.02 -20.90
N PRO A 74 -1.97 -10.39 -21.80
CA PRO A 74 -2.24 -11.35 -22.88
C PRO A 74 -2.79 -12.71 -22.41
N GLU A 75 -2.47 -13.09 -21.17
CA GLU A 75 -2.90 -14.34 -20.53
C GLU A 75 -4.04 -14.16 -19.51
N ALA A 76 -4.86 -13.11 -19.63
CA ALA A 76 -5.91 -12.77 -18.67
C ALA A 76 -6.79 -13.98 -18.27
N ASP A 77 -7.19 -14.82 -19.24
CA ASP A 77 -7.99 -16.02 -18.99
C ASP A 77 -7.30 -17.02 -18.06
N ALA A 78 -5.99 -17.26 -18.27
CA ALA A 78 -5.21 -18.16 -17.43
C ALA A 78 -5.01 -17.58 -16.03
N LEU A 79 -4.76 -16.27 -15.93
CA LEU A 79 -4.62 -15.56 -14.66
C LEU A 79 -5.92 -15.65 -13.84
N TRP A 80 -7.08 -15.44 -14.47
CA TRP A 80 -8.36 -15.59 -13.79
C TRP A 80 -8.66 -17.03 -13.37
N LYS A 81 -8.40 -18.01 -14.26
CA LYS A 81 -8.58 -19.44 -13.95
C LYS A 81 -7.65 -19.93 -12.83
N SER A 82 -6.54 -19.23 -12.57
CA SER A 82 -5.62 -19.58 -11.48
C SER A 82 -6.22 -19.41 -10.08
N GLY A 83 -7.27 -18.59 -9.93
CA GLY A 83 -7.84 -18.25 -8.62
C GLY A 83 -6.94 -17.40 -7.72
N ARG A 84 -5.79 -16.90 -8.23
CA ARG A 84 -4.80 -16.11 -7.46
C ARG A 84 -5.00 -14.60 -7.53
N PHE A 85 -6.05 -14.15 -8.20
CA PHE A 85 -6.42 -12.75 -8.39
C PHE A 85 -7.89 -12.59 -8.04
N LEU A 86 -8.19 -11.59 -7.22
CA LEU A 86 -9.55 -11.29 -6.82
C LEU A 86 -10.20 -10.32 -7.80
N ARG A 87 -11.48 -10.54 -8.08
CA ARG A 87 -12.29 -9.66 -8.96
C ARG A 87 -12.84 -8.45 -8.21
N GLU A 88 -12.98 -8.57 -6.90
CA GLU A 88 -13.46 -7.52 -6.00
C GLU A 88 -12.38 -7.21 -4.96
N PRO A 89 -12.27 -5.96 -4.49
CA PRO A 89 -11.32 -5.58 -3.46
C PRO A 89 -11.49 -6.37 -2.17
N LEU A 90 -10.44 -7.05 -1.73
CA LEU A 90 -10.40 -7.68 -0.40
C LEU A 90 -10.34 -6.64 0.73
N ILE A 91 -9.74 -5.49 0.44
CA ILE A 91 -9.42 -4.44 1.41
C ILE A 91 -9.75 -3.07 0.85
N THR A 92 -9.91 -2.07 1.72
CA THR A 92 -10.08 -0.69 1.28
C THR A 92 -8.75 -0.12 0.76
N LYS A 93 -8.82 0.89 -0.14
CA LYS A 93 -7.62 1.60 -0.60
C LYS A 93 -6.87 2.26 0.56
N ALA A 94 -7.58 2.79 1.56
CA ALA A 94 -6.98 3.43 2.71
C ALA A 94 -6.17 2.43 3.56
N ASP A 95 -6.74 1.27 3.87
CA ASP A 95 -6.05 0.23 4.62
C ASP A 95 -4.88 -0.35 3.82
N TYR A 96 -5.01 -0.49 2.49
CA TYR A 96 -3.90 -0.85 1.60
C TYR A 96 -2.73 0.12 1.75
N PHE A 97 -2.98 1.42 1.65
CA PHE A 97 -1.92 2.42 1.80
C PHE A 97 -1.31 2.45 3.20
N ALA A 98 -2.10 2.18 4.25
CA ALA A 98 -1.56 2.00 5.59
C ALA A 98 -0.55 0.83 5.63
N ILE A 99 -0.89 -0.32 5.03
CA ILE A 99 0.03 -1.47 4.91
C ILE A 99 1.29 -1.12 4.10
N VAL A 100 1.15 -0.35 3.01
CA VAL A 100 2.31 0.12 2.22
C VAL A 100 3.25 0.95 3.09
N GLU A 101 2.72 1.88 3.89
CA GLU A 101 3.54 2.70 4.79
C GLU A 101 4.17 1.87 5.91
N TYR A 102 3.49 0.83 6.42
CA TYR A 102 4.11 -0.14 7.34
C TYR A 102 5.32 -0.83 6.73
N TYR A 103 5.19 -1.43 5.54
CA TYR A 103 6.33 -2.09 4.88
C TYR A 103 7.44 -1.09 4.53
N LYS A 104 7.10 0.11 4.08
CA LYS A 104 8.08 1.18 3.81
C LYS A 104 8.81 1.65 5.06
N ALA A 105 8.16 1.66 6.23
CA ALA A 105 8.77 2.05 7.49
C ALA A 105 9.63 0.93 8.11
N LYS A 106 9.25 -0.34 7.91
CA LYS A 106 9.89 -1.50 8.55
C LYS A 106 10.91 -2.24 7.68
N ALA A 107 10.83 -2.13 6.36
CA ALA A 107 11.79 -2.74 5.46
C ALA A 107 13.16 -2.03 5.55
N PRO A 108 14.26 -2.80 5.57
CA PRO A 108 15.61 -2.26 5.59
C PRO A 108 15.97 -1.65 4.23
N GLU A 109 17.03 -0.85 4.19
CA GLU A 109 17.61 -0.37 2.92
C GLU A 109 18.31 -1.51 2.16
N GLU A 110 18.83 -2.51 2.88
CA GLU A 110 19.43 -3.72 2.33
C GLU A 110 18.69 -4.95 2.88
N ALA A 111 18.28 -5.87 2.00
CA ALA A 111 17.59 -7.09 2.40
C ALA A 111 18.49 -8.03 3.21
N VAL A 112 17.89 -8.89 4.03
CA VAL A 112 18.62 -10.00 4.66
C VAL A 112 19.27 -10.91 3.61
N ALA A 113 20.42 -11.49 3.96
CA ALA A 113 21.15 -12.39 3.07
C ALA A 113 20.26 -13.59 2.67
N GLN A 114 19.99 -13.72 1.38
CA GLN A 114 19.24 -14.85 0.84
C GLN A 114 20.15 -16.07 0.74
N LYS A 115 19.66 -17.23 1.19
CA LYS A 115 20.35 -18.50 1.00
C LYS A 115 20.35 -18.82 -0.50
N THR A 116 21.52 -18.98 -1.08
CA THR A 116 21.63 -19.53 -2.44
C THR A 116 21.17 -20.98 -2.42
N VAL A 117 20.28 -21.32 -3.34
CA VAL A 117 19.98 -22.72 -3.64
C VAL A 117 21.03 -23.17 -4.66
N ALA A 118 21.85 -24.15 -4.28
CA ALA A 118 22.87 -24.76 -5.14
C ALA A 118 22.25 -25.72 -6.15
#